data_AF-A0A3M1CRU7-F1
#
_entry.id   AF-A0A3M1CRU7-F1
#
_cell.length_a   1.000
_cell.length_b   1.000
_cell.length_c   1.000
_cell.angle_alpha   90.00
_cell.angle_beta   90.00
_cell.angle_gamma   90.00
#
_symmetry.space_group_name_H-M   'P 1'
#
loop_
_entity.id
_entity.type
_entity.pdbx_description
1 polymer ?
#
loop_
_entity_poly.entity_id
_entity_poly.type
_entity_poly.pdbx_seq_one_letter_code
_entity_poly.pdbx_strand_id
1 'polypeptide(L)'
;MLSRRPLRALVLGLALGGGPGGCRRPSDATLYVAALSEDDRYERARAHCARIIDVDARGDCLVAIMERFDRLDAGECLALAEAEPELALWRDECVFQLAERLRARQRIEDALRLCLETRFSRECSWHLVRDEAEASIDEAPAIAELRLARFTGARRLPDAGLQFWMIRFRAQAARGVLPDERVCGQIVEPEACIEAFRRHIRQSLATLQRVHEDRACADDADVPDTLSPEPGWADGPIARATVAGWRARHCGRPAGGGAGSP
;
A
#
# COMPACT_ATOMS: atom_id res chain seq x y z
N MET A 1 3.17 -2.60 4.65
CA MET A 1 2.61 -3.83 5.28
C MET A 1 3.14 -5.08 4.58
N LEU A 2 4.37 -5.50 4.90
CA LEU A 2 4.78 -6.90 4.77
C LEU A 2 4.30 -7.60 6.04
N SER A 3 3.40 -8.56 5.89
CA SER A 3 3.00 -9.44 6.97
C SER A 3 4.27 -10.09 7.52
N ARG A 4 4.67 -9.73 8.75
CA ARG A 4 5.68 -10.46 9.53
C ARG A 4 5.13 -11.86 9.75
N ARG A 5 5.26 -12.75 8.76
CA ARG A 5 4.93 -14.15 8.92
C ARG A 5 5.88 -14.70 9.98
N PRO A 6 5.39 -15.24 11.10
CA PRO A 6 6.25 -15.94 12.01
C PRO A 6 6.85 -17.12 11.25
N LEU A 7 8.18 -17.20 11.22
CA LEU A 7 8.93 -18.39 10.88
C LEU A 7 8.48 -19.52 11.82
N ARG A 8 7.46 -20.28 11.40
CA ARG A 8 7.11 -21.54 12.04
C ARG A 8 8.21 -22.53 11.65
N ALA A 9 9.21 -22.63 12.52
CA ALA A 9 10.22 -23.68 12.47
C ALA A 9 9.52 -25.03 12.60
N LEU A 10 9.25 -25.67 11.46
CA LEU A 10 8.79 -27.05 11.41
C LEU A 10 10.02 -27.94 11.58
N VAL A 11 10.37 -28.24 12.84
CA VAL A 11 11.38 -29.25 13.17
C VAL A 11 10.74 -30.62 12.96
N LEU A 12 10.77 -31.13 11.73
CA LEU A 12 10.43 -32.53 11.47
C LEU A 12 11.68 -33.38 11.72
N GLY A 13 11.63 -34.17 12.79
CA GLY A 13 12.62 -35.19 13.10
C GLY A 13 12.68 -36.24 12.00
N LEU A 14 13.84 -36.36 11.36
CA LEU A 14 14.15 -37.39 10.38
C LEU A 14 14.96 -38.50 11.03
N ALA A 15 14.41 -39.71 10.96
CA ALA A 15 14.97 -40.95 11.45
C ALA A 15 16.33 -41.25 10.81
N LEU A 16 17.28 -41.64 11.66
CA LEU A 16 18.64 -42.05 11.33
C LEU A 16 18.64 -43.47 10.72
N GLY A 17 18.57 -43.54 9.39
CA GLY A 17 18.95 -44.73 8.62
C GLY A 17 20.40 -44.59 8.12
N GLY A 18 21.36 -45.15 8.86
CA GLY A 18 22.78 -45.13 8.52
C GLY A 18 23.14 -46.12 7.42
N GLY A 19 23.30 -45.63 6.19
CA GLY A 19 24.00 -46.32 5.10
C GLY A 19 25.39 -45.69 4.86
N PRO A 20 26.42 -46.48 4.53
CA PRO A 20 27.78 -45.99 4.38
C PRO A 20 27.96 -45.14 3.11
N GLY A 21 28.43 -43.90 3.27
CA GLY A 21 29.48 -43.33 2.43
C GLY A 21 29.09 -42.56 1.15
N GLY A 22 27.81 -42.46 0.78
CA GLY A 22 27.41 -41.54 -0.29
C GLY A 22 27.37 -40.11 0.25
N CYS A 23 28.28 -39.23 -0.19
CA CYS A 23 28.15 -37.79 0.07
C CYS A 23 26.84 -37.30 -0.56
N ARG A 24 25.75 -37.31 0.22
CA ARG A 24 24.44 -36.87 -0.25
C ARG A 24 24.56 -35.40 -0.61
N ARG A 25 24.23 -35.05 -1.85
CA ARG A 25 24.19 -33.65 -2.29
C ARG A 25 23.35 -32.86 -1.27
N PRO A 26 23.83 -31.69 -0.78
CA PRO A 26 23.05 -30.84 0.10
C PRO A 26 21.70 -30.53 -0.52
N SER A 27 20.64 -30.50 0.30
CA SER A 27 19.33 -30.04 -0.14
C SER A 27 19.31 -28.52 -0.29
N ASP A 28 18.36 -27.98 -1.04
CA ASP A 28 18.16 -26.53 -1.19
C ASP A 28 17.98 -25.84 0.17
N ALA A 29 17.22 -26.44 1.08
CA ALA A 29 17.05 -25.94 2.45
C ALA A 29 18.39 -25.90 3.21
N THR A 30 19.26 -26.90 3.05
CA THR A 30 20.60 -26.92 3.65
C THR A 30 21.47 -25.80 3.10
N LEU A 31 21.43 -25.57 1.78
CA LEU A 31 22.17 -24.48 1.12
C LEU A 31 21.66 -23.11 1.57
N TYR A 32 20.35 -22.94 1.68
CA TYR A 32 19.71 -21.72 2.13
C TYR A 32 20.09 -21.39 3.58
N VAL A 33 20.02 -22.36 4.48
CA VAL A 33 20.43 -22.18 5.89
C VAL A 33 21.92 -21.83 6.01
N ALA A 34 22.78 -22.53 5.26
CA ALA A 34 24.22 -22.25 5.25
C ALA A 34 24.50 -20.79 4.82
N ALA A 35 23.87 -20.34 3.74
CA ALA A 35 24.02 -18.97 3.23
C ALA A 35 23.59 -17.90 4.25
N LEU A 36 22.50 -18.13 5.00
CA LEU A 36 21.95 -17.13 5.93
C LEU A 36 22.52 -17.19 7.34
N SER A 37 23.06 -18.33 7.77
CA SER A 37 23.40 -18.54 9.19
C SER A 37 24.86 -18.94 9.43
N GLU A 38 25.50 -19.61 8.47
CA GLU A 38 26.82 -20.22 8.69
C GLU A 38 27.95 -19.38 8.09
N ASP A 39 27.71 -18.73 6.95
CA ASP A 39 28.72 -17.88 6.33
C ASP A 39 28.77 -16.48 6.92
N ASP A 40 29.98 -15.97 7.12
CA ASP A 40 30.30 -14.60 7.57
C ASP A 40 30.77 -13.70 6.41
N ARG A 41 30.81 -14.21 5.17
CA ARG A 41 31.26 -13.48 3.98
C ARG A 41 30.23 -13.59 2.86
N TYR A 42 29.89 -12.44 2.28
CA TYR A 42 28.92 -12.32 1.18
C TYR A 42 29.19 -13.30 0.03
N GLU A 43 30.43 -13.39 -0.46
CA GLU A 43 30.75 -14.26 -1.61
C GLU A 43 30.54 -15.75 -1.33
N ARG A 44 30.78 -16.20 -0.08
CA ARG A 44 30.51 -17.59 0.30
C ARG A 44 29.01 -17.84 0.38
N ALA A 45 28.28 -16.96 1.06
CA ALA A 45 26.83 -17.03 1.14
C ALA A 45 26.17 -17.02 -0.24
N ARG A 46 26.65 -16.15 -1.15
CA ARG A 46 26.22 -16.09 -2.56
C ARG A 46 26.49 -17.39 -3.30
N ALA A 47 27.66 -17.99 -3.12
CA ALA A 47 28.00 -19.28 -3.71
C ALA A 47 27.08 -20.41 -3.20
N HIS A 48 26.63 -20.35 -1.94
CA HIS A 48 25.61 -21.27 -1.43
C HIS A 48 24.24 -21.05 -2.10
N CYS A 49 23.77 -19.81 -2.19
CA CYS A 49 22.52 -19.49 -2.88
C CYS A 49 22.53 -19.93 -4.36
N ALA A 50 23.64 -19.69 -5.08
CA ALA A 50 23.77 -20.06 -6.49
C ALA A 50 23.65 -21.57 -6.76
N ARG A 51 23.84 -22.42 -5.74
CA ARG A 51 23.73 -23.87 -5.85
C ARG A 51 22.33 -24.42 -5.60
N ILE A 52 21.41 -23.58 -5.12
CA ILE A 52 19.99 -23.91 -4.91
C ILE A 52 19.35 -24.17 -6.28
N ILE A 53 18.63 -25.28 -6.40
CA ILE A 53 18.01 -25.72 -7.66
C ILE A 53 16.69 -25.01 -7.88
N ASP A 54 15.85 -24.91 -6.85
CA ASP A 54 14.58 -24.20 -6.90
C ASP A 54 14.80 -22.70 -7.13
N VAL A 55 14.25 -22.18 -8.24
CA VAL A 55 14.50 -20.80 -8.68
C VAL A 55 13.98 -19.78 -7.67
N ASP A 56 12.84 -20.07 -7.04
CA ASP A 56 12.24 -19.17 -6.05
C ASP A 56 13.08 -19.14 -4.77
N ALA A 57 13.42 -20.30 -4.21
CA ALA A 57 14.30 -20.38 -3.04
C ALA A 57 15.68 -19.77 -3.30
N ARG A 58 16.21 -19.91 -4.51
CA ARG A 58 17.49 -19.30 -4.90
C ARG A 58 17.40 -17.78 -4.91
N GLY A 59 16.35 -17.24 -5.53
CA GLY A 59 16.12 -15.81 -5.59
C GLY A 59 15.90 -15.19 -4.21
N ASP A 60 15.04 -15.80 -3.38
CA ASP A 60 14.84 -15.44 -1.97
C ASP A 60 16.19 -15.41 -1.22
N CYS A 61 17.01 -16.44 -1.40
CA CYS A 61 18.32 -16.54 -0.76
C CYS A 61 19.22 -15.37 -1.16
N LEU A 62 19.28 -15.05 -2.47
CA LEU A 62 20.11 -13.96 -3.00
C LEU A 62 19.69 -12.59 -2.44
N VAL A 63 18.39 -12.29 -2.39
CA VAL A 63 17.90 -11.02 -1.81
C VAL A 63 18.20 -10.97 -0.31
N ALA A 64 17.95 -12.06 0.41
CA ALA A 64 18.17 -12.13 1.86
C ALA A 64 19.66 -11.95 2.24
N ILE A 65 20.61 -12.52 1.48
CA ILE A 65 22.04 -12.29 1.75
C ILE A 65 22.45 -10.85 1.43
N MET A 66 21.91 -10.23 0.37
CA MET A 66 22.20 -8.83 0.07
C MET A 66 21.73 -7.92 1.21
N GLU A 67 20.55 -8.20 1.78
CA GLU A 67 20.06 -7.47 2.94
C GLU A 67 20.96 -7.69 4.17
N ARG A 68 21.27 -8.95 4.48
CA ARG A 68 22.09 -9.37 5.63
C ARG A 68 23.48 -8.73 5.65
N PHE A 69 24.13 -8.65 4.49
CA PHE A 69 25.48 -8.11 4.35
C PHE A 69 25.51 -6.60 4.03
N ASP A 70 24.37 -5.91 4.08
CA ASP A 70 24.22 -4.50 3.70
C ASP A 70 24.73 -4.19 2.28
N ARG A 71 24.52 -5.13 1.35
CA ARG A 71 24.90 -5.09 -0.06
C ARG A 71 23.72 -4.86 -1.01
N LEU A 72 22.60 -4.36 -0.49
CA LEU A 72 21.52 -3.84 -1.34
C LEU A 72 22.02 -2.57 -2.03
N ASP A 73 22.65 -2.74 -3.19
CA ASP A 73 23.02 -1.69 -4.12
C ASP A 73 22.35 -1.93 -5.49
N ALA A 74 22.18 -0.85 -6.25
CA ALA A 74 21.44 -0.92 -7.50
C ALA A 74 22.15 -1.81 -8.54
N GLY A 75 23.48 -1.85 -8.54
CA GLY A 75 24.25 -2.65 -9.49
C GLY A 75 24.05 -4.15 -9.28
N GLU A 76 24.17 -4.61 -8.02
CA GLU A 76 23.95 -6.02 -7.67
C GLU A 76 22.50 -6.46 -7.94
N CYS A 77 21.51 -5.62 -7.60
CA CYS A 77 20.11 -5.93 -7.91
C CYS A 77 19.87 -6.07 -9.42
N LEU A 78 20.42 -5.15 -10.24
CA LEU A 78 20.26 -5.18 -11.70
C LEU A 78 20.96 -6.39 -12.33
N ALA A 79 22.13 -6.77 -11.82
CA ALA A 79 22.92 -7.90 -12.31
C ALA A 79 22.23 -9.27 -12.14
N LEU A 80 21.28 -9.40 -11.20
CA LEU A 80 20.55 -10.66 -10.99
C LEU A 80 19.85 -11.17 -12.26
N ALA A 81 19.17 -10.28 -12.98
CA ALA A 81 18.42 -10.65 -14.19
C ALA A 81 19.30 -10.74 -15.44
N GLU A 82 20.44 -10.04 -15.47
CA GLU A 82 21.42 -10.12 -16.56
C GLU A 82 22.14 -11.46 -16.57
N ALA A 83 22.42 -12.01 -15.38
CA ALA A 83 23.06 -13.32 -15.25
C ALA A 83 22.10 -14.48 -15.54
N GLU A 84 20.86 -14.40 -15.04
CA GLU A 84 19.88 -15.49 -15.10
C GLU A 84 18.47 -14.90 -15.32
N PRO A 85 17.90 -14.95 -16.54
CA PRO A 85 16.61 -14.33 -16.86
C PRO A 85 15.45 -14.81 -15.99
N GLU A 86 15.49 -16.05 -15.51
CA GLU A 86 14.50 -16.60 -14.56
C GLU A 86 14.49 -15.88 -13.21
N LEU A 87 15.56 -15.17 -12.85
CA LEU A 87 15.65 -14.36 -11.64
C LEU A 87 15.12 -12.93 -11.81
N ALA A 88 14.47 -12.60 -12.94
CA ALA A 88 13.91 -11.27 -13.17
C ALA A 88 12.91 -10.82 -12.09
N LEU A 89 12.15 -11.75 -11.49
CA LEU A 89 11.25 -11.44 -10.37
C LEU A 89 12.04 -11.00 -9.12
N TRP A 90 13.12 -11.71 -8.84
CA TRP A 90 13.99 -11.45 -7.70
C TRP A 90 14.83 -10.19 -7.86
N ARG A 91 15.19 -9.84 -9.10
CA ARG A 91 15.71 -8.50 -9.44
C ARG A 91 14.73 -7.40 -9.03
N ASP A 92 13.45 -7.53 -9.40
CA ASP A 92 12.43 -6.53 -9.01
C ASP A 92 12.21 -6.48 -7.49
N GLU A 93 12.22 -7.62 -6.79
CA GLU A 93 12.15 -7.68 -5.31
C GLU A 93 13.37 -7.02 -4.66
N CYS A 94 14.58 -7.27 -5.16
CA CYS A 94 15.80 -6.61 -4.68
C CYS A 94 15.71 -5.09 -4.82
N VAL A 95 15.24 -4.61 -5.99
CA VAL A 95 15.03 -3.18 -6.23
C VAL A 95 13.96 -2.61 -5.29
N PHE A 96 12.90 -3.35 -5.01
CA PHE A 96 11.87 -2.94 -4.05
C PHE A 96 12.46 -2.76 -2.63
N GLN A 97 13.24 -3.73 -2.14
CA GLN A 97 13.89 -3.64 -0.82
C GLN A 97 14.86 -2.45 -0.75
N LEU A 98 15.61 -2.20 -1.83
CA LEU A 98 16.50 -1.04 -1.92
C LEU A 98 15.73 0.28 -1.93
N ALA A 99 14.62 0.37 -2.65
CA ALA A 99 13.75 1.55 -2.66
C ALA A 99 13.20 1.83 -1.25
N GLU A 100 12.74 0.81 -0.52
CA GLU A 100 12.29 0.95 0.88
C GLU A 100 13.40 1.45 1.82
N ARG A 101 14.64 0.98 1.64
CA ARG A 101 15.80 1.49 2.40
C ARG A 101 16.11 2.94 2.10
N LEU A 102 16.08 3.34 0.83
CA LEU A 102 16.28 4.73 0.42
C LEU A 102 15.18 5.63 0.98
N ARG A 103 13.92 5.18 0.93
CA ARG A 103 12.77 5.86 1.53
C ARG A 103 12.95 6.05 3.03
N ALA A 104 13.35 5.00 3.76
CA ALA A 104 13.62 5.08 5.20
C ALA A 104 14.72 6.09 5.55
N ARG A 105 15.65 6.34 4.63
CA ARG A 105 16.70 7.37 4.72
C ARG A 105 16.26 8.74 4.16
N GLN A 106 14.95 8.97 3.96
CA GLN A 106 14.36 10.19 3.40
C GLN A 106 14.81 10.52 1.97
N ARG A 107 15.31 9.55 1.22
CA ARG A 107 15.72 9.69 -0.20
C ARG A 107 14.60 9.24 -1.15
N ILE A 108 13.43 9.87 -1.03
CA ILE A 108 12.20 9.47 -1.75
C ILE A 108 12.37 9.53 -3.27
N GLU A 109 13.03 10.57 -3.80
CA GLU A 109 13.21 10.71 -5.25
C GLU A 109 14.07 9.58 -5.85
N ASP A 110 15.10 9.14 -5.12
CA ASP A 110 15.94 8.03 -5.54
C ASP A 110 15.20 6.69 -5.40
N ALA A 111 14.42 6.50 -4.33
CA ALA A 111 13.54 5.33 -4.17
C ALA A 111 12.53 5.23 -5.32
N LEU A 112 11.90 6.36 -5.67
CA LEU A 112 10.95 6.44 -6.76
C LEU A 112 11.62 6.12 -8.10
N ARG A 113 12.80 6.68 -8.36
CA ARG A 113 13.58 6.38 -9.58
C ARG A 113 13.84 4.88 -9.72
N LEU A 114 14.24 4.22 -8.62
CA LEU A 114 14.43 2.77 -8.62
C LEU A 114 13.14 2.01 -8.90
N CYS A 115 12.02 2.39 -8.27
CA CYS A 115 10.73 1.76 -8.55
C CYS A 115 10.35 1.82 -10.04
N LEU A 116 10.69 2.91 -10.75
CA LEU A 116 10.39 3.08 -12.17
C LEU A 116 11.17 2.12 -13.09
N GLU A 117 12.27 1.54 -12.62
CA GLU A 117 13.09 0.55 -13.34
C GLU A 117 12.55 -0.88 -13.22
N THR A 118 11.53 -1.12 -12.39
CA THR A 118 10.95 -2.45 -12.17
C THR A 118 9.81 -2.75 -13.15
N ARG A 119 9.52 -4.04 -13.37
CA ARG A 119 8.31 -4.46 -14.10
C ARG A 119 7.02 -4.07 -13.36
N PHE A 120 7.09 -3.97 -12.04
CA PHE A 120 6.00 -3.55 -11.14
C PHE A 120 6.08 -2.06 -10.79
N SER A 121 6.49 -1.23 -11.75
CA SER A 121 6.78 0.18 -11.47
C SER A 121 5.60 0.95 -10.86
N ARG A 122 4.36 0.61 -11.23
CA ARG A 122 3.16 1.21 -10.64
C ARG A 122 2.99 0.79 -9.19
N GLU A 123 3.03 -0.51 -8.89
CA GLU A 123 2.86 -1.07 -7.55
C GLU A 123 3.98 -0.66 -6.59
N CYS A 124 5.23 -0.65 -7.08
CA CYS A 124 6.38 -0.17 -6.34
C CYS A 124 6.22 1.33 -6.04
N SER A 125 5.99 2.17 -7.04
CA SER A 125 5.83 3.60 -6.77
C SER A 125 4.59 3.91 -5.89
N TRP A 126 3.56 3.09 -6.00
CA TRP A 126 2.33 3.20 -5.23
C TRP A 126 2.52 2.99 -3.73
N HIS A 127 3.34 2.01 -3.32
CA HIS A 127 3.58 1.81 -1.89
C HIS A 127 4.27 3.03 -1.28
N LEU A 128 5.18 3.70 -2.02
CA LEU A 128 5.83 4.92 -1.55
C LEU A 128 4.82 6.05 -1.31
N VAL A 129 3.87 6.25 -2.24
CA VAL A 129 2.78 7.23 -2.07
C VAL A 129 1.91 6.90 -0.86
N ARG A 130 1.52 5.63 -0.70
CA ARG A 130 0.74 5.19 0.45
C ARG A 130 1.47 5.48 1.75
N ASP A 131 2.74 5.10 1.83
CA ASP A 131 3.48 5.15 3.07
C ASP A 131 3.80 6.61 3.45
N GLU A 132 4.02 7.52 2.49
CA GLU A 132 4.07 8.97 2.74
C GLU A 132 2.71 9.55 3.16
N ALA A 133 1.61 9.11 2.55
CA ALA A 133 0.26 9.53 2.96
C ALA A 133 -0.05 9.09 4.41
N GLU A 134 0.29 7.85 4.76
CA GLU A 134 0.12 7.29 6.11
C GLU A 134 1.02 8.00 7.14
N ALA A 135 2.28 8.28 6.79
CA ALA A 135 3.19 9.03 7.65
C ALA A 135 2.73 10.47 7.90
N SER A 136 1.94 11.04 6.98
CA SER A 136 1.47 12.41 7.06
C SER A 136 0.20 12.61 7.90
N ILE A 137 -0.51 11.55 8.32
CA ILE A 137 -1.89 11.61 8.85
C ILE A 137 -2.09 12.70 9.92
N ASP A 138 -1.12 12.86 10.82
CA ASP A 138 -1.17 13.77 11.96
C ASP A 138 -0.55 15.16 11.67
N GLU A 139 -0.02 15.38 10.47
CA GLU A 139 0.55 16.65 10.03
C GLU A 139 -0.53 17.62 9.55
N ALA A 140 -0.24 18.92 9.55
CA ALA A 140 -1.11 19.91 8.92
C ALA A 140 -1.19 19.68 7.38
N PRO A 141 -2.31 20.03 6.72
CA PRO A 141 -2.49 19.78 5.29
C PRO A 141 -1.40 20.36 4.38
N ALA A 142 -0.96 21.60 4.66
CA ALA A 142 0.12 22.24 3.92
C ALA A 142 1.46 21.49 4.05
N ILE A 143 1.73 20.88 5.22
CA ILE A 143 2.94 20.07 5.44
C ILE A 143 2.83 18.74 4.70
N ALA A 144 1.64 18.14 4.70
CA ALA A 144 1.39 16.91 3.97
C ALA A 144 1.54 17.07 2.45
N GLU A 145 1.12 18.22 1.91
CA GLU A 145 1.29 18.55 0.49
C GLU A 145 2.78 18.59 0.10
N LEU A 146 3.68 19.05 0.99
CA LEU A 146 5.12 19.03 0.73
C LEU A 146 5.67 17.60 0.55
N ARG A 147 5.05 16.59 1.17
CA ARG A 147 5.40 15.18 0.94
C ARG A 147 4.92 14.70 -0.41
N LEU A 148 3.70 15.07 -0.80
CA LEU A 148 3.16 14.79 -2.13
C LEU A 148 4.01 15.43 -3.24
N ALA A 149 4.56 16.62 -2.99
CA ALA A 149 5.41 17.33 -3.94
C ALA A 149 6.68 16.55 -4.35
N ARG A 150 7.09 15.53 -3.59
CA ARG A 150 8.20 14.64 -3.94
C ARG A 150 7.85 13.65 -5.05
N PHE A 151 6.56 13.49 -5.34
CA PHE A 151 6.03 12.65 -6.41
C PHE A 151 5.58 13.47 -7.63
N THR A 152 5.39 14.79 -7.48
CA THR A 152 5.12 15.67 -8.63
C THR A 152 6.32 15.69 -9.57
N GLY A 153 6.06 15.46 -10.85
CA GLY A 153 7.10 15.32 -11.89
C GLY A 153 7.37 13.88 -12.34
N ALA A 154 6.97 12.88 -11.55
CA ALA A 154 7.01 11.48 -11.99
C ALA A 154 5.88 11.22 -13.00
N ARG A 155 6.18 11.33 -14.30
CA ARG A 155 5.21 11.12 -15.41
C ARG A 155 4.42 9.82 -15.31
N ARG A 156 4.95 8.78 -14.65
CA ARG A 156 4.30 7.48 -14.49
C ARG A 156 3.25 7.41 -13.38
N LEU A 157 3.06 8.47 -12.59
CA LEU A 157 2.04 8.53 -11.52
C LEU A 157 1.10 9.73 -11.68
N PRO A 158 0.31 9.79 -12.77
CA PRO A 158 -0.59 10.92 -13.01
C PRO A 158 -1.68 11.07 -11.93
N ASP A 159 -1.98 9.98 -11.19
CA ASP A 159 -2.97 9.96 -10.12
C ASP A 159 -2.37 10.04 -8.70
N ALA A 160 -1.06 10.27 -8.53
CA ALA A 160 -0.40 10.29 -7.22
C ALA A 160 -1.10 11.20 -6.20
N GLY A 161 -1.43 12.44 -6.60
CA GLY A 161 -2.07 13.40 -5.69
C GLY A 161 -3.45 12.96 -5.24
N LEU A 162 -4.30 12.56 -6.18
CA LEU A 162 -5.65 12.08 -5.89
C LEU A 162 -5.61 10.94 -4.87
N GLN A 163 -4.72 10.01 -5.15
CA GLN A 163 -4.55 8.83 -4.36
C GLN A 163 -3.97 9.08 -2.96
N PHE A 164 -2.94 9.92 -2.85
CA PHE A 164 -2.35 10.34 -1.58
C PHE A 164 -3.43 10.86 -0.63
N TRP A 165 -4.27 11.80 -1.13
CA TRP A 165 -5.37 12.36 -0.35
C TRP A 165 -6.45 11.32 -0.04
N MET A 166 -6.78 10.41 -0.97
CA MET A 166 -7.73 9.32 -0.71
C MET A 166 -7.26 8.40 0.41
N ILE A 167 -5.98 8.03 0.44
CA ILE A 167 -5.39 7.19 1.49
C ILE A 167 -5.43 7.93 2.82
N ARG A 168 -4.95 9.18 2.83
CA ARG A 168 -4.93 10.02 4.02
C ARG A 168 -6.33 10.17 4.64
N PHE A 169 -7.34 10.53 3.85
CA PHE A 169 -8.72 10.67 4.34
C PHE A 169 -9.29 9.36 4.88
N ARG A 170 -9.03 8.22 4.22
CA ARG A 170 -9.45 6.91 4.72
C ARG A 170 -8.78 6.57 6.04
N ALA A 171 -7.48 6.84 6.17
CA ALA A 171 -6.74 6.56 7.38
C ALA A 171 -7.13 7.48 8.55
N GLN A 172 -7.42 8.76 8.28
CA GLN A 172 -8.01 9.69 9.24
C GLN A 172 -9.40 9.22 9.70
N ALA A 173 -10.27 8.83 8.77
CA ALA A 173 -11.59 8.30 9.09
C ALA A 173 -11.51 7.04 9.96
N ALA A 174 -10.54 6.15 9.70
CA ALA A 174 -10.29 4.97 10.53
C ALA A 174 -9.83 5.32 11.97
N ARG A 175 -9.31 6.53 12.19
CA ARG A 175 -8.97 7.09 13.52
C ARG A 175 -10.11 7.94 14.12
N GLY A 176 -11.30 7.94 13.52
CA GLY A 176 -12.43 8.75 13.96
C GLY A 176 -12.37 10.23 13.55
N VAL A 177 -11.38 10.62 12.73
CA VAL A 177 -11.27 11.97 12.20
C VAL A 177 -11.99 12.02 10.85
N LEU A 178 -13.12 12.73 10.81
CA LEU A 178 -13.88 12.87 9.57
C LEU A 178 -13.12 13.78 8.58
N PRO A 179 -13.07 13.42 7.29
CA PRO A 179 -12.51 14.30 6.26
C PRO A 179 -13.29 15.61 6.20
N ASP A 180 -12.61 16.75 6.05
CA ASP A 180 -13.24 18.06 5.91
C ASP A 180 -12.77 18.71 4.60
N GLU A 181 -13.70 19.15 3.75
CA GLU A 181 -13.38 19.80 2.48
C GLU A 181 -12.51 21.04 2.65
N ARG A 182 -12.71 21.79 3.75
CA ARG A 182 -12.01 23.05 4.03
C ARG A 182 -10.50 22.85 4.16
N VAL A 183 -10.06 21.64 4.48
CA VAL A 183 -8.65 21.24 4.49
C VAL A 183 -8.00 21.43 3.12
N CYS A 184 -8.73 21.15 2.03
CA CYS A 184 -8.21 21.36 0.68
C CYS A 184 -8.03 22.84 0.33
N GLY A 185 -8.68 23.77 1.04
CA GLY A 185 -8.47 25.21 0.86
C GLY A 185 -7.16 25.72 1.49
N GLN A 186 -6.41 24.87 2.20
CA GLN A 186 -5.17 25.22 2.90
C GLN A 186 -3.90 24.81 2.14
N ILE A 187 -4.05 24.26 0.93
CA ILE A 187 -2.95 23.71 0.13
C ILE A 187 -2.86 24.44 -1.22
N VAL A 188 -1.72 24.35 -1.89
CA VAL A 188 -1.40 25.06 -3.13
C VAL A 188 -2.14 24.47 -4.33
N GLU A 189 -2.20 23.15 -4.44
CA GLU A 189 -2.84 22.40 -5.55
C GLU A 189 -4.08 21.63 -5.05
N PRO A 190 -5.24 22.29 -4.91
CA PRO A 190 -6.41 21.73 -4.23
C PRO A 190 -7.16 20.67 -5.05
N GLU A 191 -6.97 20.60 -6.37
CA GLU A 191 -7.82 19.82 -7.29
C GLU A 191 -7.84 18.33 -6.94
N ALA A 192 -6.66 17.77 -6.67
CA ALA A 192 -6.49 16.37 -6.31
C ALA A 192 -7.12 16.05 -4.94
N CYS A 193 -6.97 16.96 -3.97
CA CYS A 193 -7.57 16.84 -2.64
C CYS A 193 -9.10 16.89 -2.72
N ILE A 194 -9.65 17.84 -3.47
CA ILE A 194 -11.10 17.99 -3.67
C ILE A 194 -11.69 16.75 -4.33
N GLU A 195 -11.06 16.22 -5.39
CA GLU A 195 -11.55 15.01 -6.05
C GLU A 195 -11.45 13.78 -5.14
N ALA A 196 -10.39 13.66 -4.34
CA ALA A 196 -10.25 12.60 -3.34
C ALA A 196 -11.39 12.65 -2.32
N PHE A 197 -11.69 13.84 -1.82
CA PHE A 197 -12.78 14.09 -0.87
C PHE A 197 -14.15 13.71 -1.48
N ARG A 198 -14.45 14.16 -2.70
CA ARG A 198 -15.67 13.78 -3.44
C ARG A 198 -15.81 12.27 -3.59
N ARG A 199 -14.72 11.57 -3.93
CA ARG A 199 -14.73 10.10 -4.05
C ARG A 199 -14.96 9.42 -2.72
N HIS A 200 -14.33 9.89 -1.65
CA HIS A 200 -14.55 9.39 -0.31
C HIS A 200 -16.03 9.51 0.09
N ILE A 201 -16.63 10.69 -0.07
CA ILE A 201 -18.06 10.91 0.22
C ILE A 201 -18.95 9.96 -0.58
N ARG A 202 -18.74 9.85 -1.90
CA ARG A 202 -19.52 8.94 -2.74
C ARG A 202 -19.42 7.49 -2.27
N GLN A 203 -18.22 7.04 -1.86
CA GLN A 203 -18.01 5.69 -1.33
C GLN A 203 -18.70 5.47 0.03
N SER A 204 -18.64 6.47 0.91
CA SER A 204 -19.31 6.44 2.21
C SER A 204 -20.83 6.39 2.04
N LEU A 205 -21.40 7.22 1.17
CA LEU A 205 -22.83 7.21 0.83
C LEU A 205 -23.26 5.87 0.20
N ALA A 206 -22.48 5.31 -0.72
CA ALA A 206 -22.77 3.99 -1.30
C ALA A 206 -22.68 2.85 -0.27
N THR A 207 -21.87 3.01 0.78
CA THR A 207 -21.80 2.05 1.89
C THR A 207 -23.00 2.21 2.81
N LEU A 208 -23.36 3.45 3.18
CA LEU A 208 -24.55 3.73 3.97
C LEU A 208 -25.83 3.24 3.28
N GLN A 209 -25.95 3.44 1.96
CA GLN A 209 -27.06 2.91 1.17
C GLN A 209 -27.20 1.40 1.34
N ARG A 210 -26.11 0.64 1.19
CA ARG A 210 -26.12 -0.83 1.33
C ARG A 210 -26.47 -1.30 2.74
N VAL A 211 -26.19 -0.49 3.76
CA VAL A 211 -26.39 -0.84 5.16
C VAL A 211 -27.77 -0.38 5.67
N HIS A 212 -28.36 0.67 5.08
CA HIS A 212 -29.52 1.37 5.63
C HIS A 212 -30.50 1.87 4.54
N GLU A 213 -31.04 0.98 3.71
CA GLU A 213 -32.05 1.33 2.69
C GLU A 213 -33.31 2.00 3.28
N ASP A 214 -33.68 1.73 4.54
CA ASP A 214 -34.88 2.32 5.16
C ASP A 214 -34.61 3.53 6.09
N ARG A 215 -33.37 3.78 6.52
CA ARG A 215 -33.06 4.84 7.51
C ARG A 215 -32.38 6.08 6.94
N ALA A 216 -31.70 5.96 5.79
CA ALA A 216 -30.93 7.07 5.22
C ALA A 216 -31.80 8.17 4.57
N CYS A 217 -33.09 7.89 4.38
CA CYS A 217 -34.07 8.76 3.73
C CYS A 217 -35.12 9.35 4.67
N ALA A 218 -34.99 9.12 5.98
CA ALA A 218 -35.85 9.78 6.96
C ALA A 218 -35.37 11.22 7.18
N ASP A 219 -36.25 12.19 6.96
CA ASP A 219 -36.04 13.60 7.32
C ASP A 219 -36.25 13.85 8.83
N ASP A 220 -36.51 12.82 9.63
CA ASP A 220 -36.97 12.97 11.01
C ASP A 220 -35.84 13.13 12.04
N ALA A 221 -36.03 14.13 12.90
CA ALA A 221 -35.16 14.59 13.98
C ALA A 221 -34.96 13.58 15.15
N ASP A 222 -35.44 12.35 15.04
CA ASP A 222 -35.37 11.32 16.09
C ASP A 222 -34.35 10.20 15.78
N VAL A 223 -33.41 10.44 14.85
CA VAL A 223 -32.21 9.62 14.77
C VAL A 223 -31.38 9.89 16.03
N PRO A 224 -31.04 8.87 16.84
CA PRO A 224 -30.26 9.05 18.07
C PRO A 224 -29.03 9.92 17.81
N ASP A 225 -28.76 10.86 18.72
CA ASP A 225 -27.73 11.91 18.65
C ASP A 225 -26.32 11.42 18.25
N THR A 226 -26.07 10.11 18.34
CA THR A 226 -24.89 9.45 17.77
C THR A 226 -24.85 9.42 16.23
N LEU A 227 -25.92 9.83 15.54
CA LEU A 227 -26.11 9.74 14.08
C LEU A 227 -26.88 10.94 13.46
N SER A 228 -27.00 12.09 14.13
CA SER A 228 -27.65 13.32 13.61
C SER A 228 -26.78 14.57 13.86
N PRO A 229 -26.88 15.70 13.13
CA PRO A 229 -27.42 15.96 11.79
C PRO A 229 -26.31 16.46 10.85
N GLU A 230 -26.07 15.80 9.72
CA GLU A 230 -24.90 16.01 8.85
C GLU A 230 -23.57 15.51 9.45
N PRO A 231 -22.96 14.47 8.86
CA PRO A 231 -21.61 14.04 9.27
C PRO A 231 -20.65 15.22 9.17
N GLY A 232 -19.63 15.36 10.03
CA GLY A 232 -18.67 16.47 9.95
C GLY A 232 -17.97 16.64 8.59
N TRP A 233 -18.04 15.64 7.70
CA TRP A 233 -17.61 15.77 6.30
C TRP A 233 -18.58 16.53 5.41
N ALA A 234 -19.80 16.85 5.84
CA ALA A 234 -20.84 17.52 5.09
C ALA A 234 -20.77 19.06 5.17
N ASP A 235 -19.87 19.62 5.98
CA ASP A 235 -19.76 21.06 6.23
C ASP A 235 -19.23 21.88 5.03
N GLY A 236 -18.78 21.21 3.96
CA GLY A 236 -18.26 21.85 2.74
C GLY A 236 -19.31 22.01 1.63
N PRO A 237 -19.20 23.03 0.75
CA PRO A 237 -20.14 23.25 -0.34
C PRO A 237 -20.21 22.07 -1.33
N ILE A 238 -19.08 21.40 -1.60
CA ILE A 238 -19.06 20.21 -2.47
C ILE A 238 -19.68 19.02 -1.76
N ALA A 239 -19.41 18.85 -0.46
CA ALA A 239 -20.04 17.79 0.32
C ALA A 239 -21.56 17.94 0.35
N ARG A 240 -22.07 19.14 0.70
CA ARG A 240 -23.51 19.45 0.69
C ARG A 240 -24.14 19.16 -0.67
N ALA A 241 -23.53 19.63 -1.76
CA ALA A 241 -24.03 19.36 -3.11
C ALA A 241 -24.04 17.86 -3.44
N THR A 242 -23.01 17.11 -3.01
CA THR A 242 -22.91 15.66 -3.22
C THR A 242 -23.99 14.89 -2.44
N VAL A 243 -24.20 15.24 -1.17
CA VAL A 243 -25.26 14.67 -0.31
C VAL A 243 -26.64 15.00 -0.85
N ALA A 244 -26.90 16.27 -1.18
CA ALA A 244 -28.18 16.69 -1.74
C ALA A 244 -28.50 15.96 -3.04
N GLY A 245 -27.53 15.83 -3.95
CA GLY A 245 -27.70 15.07 -5.19
C GLY A 245 -27.91 13.58 -4.96
N TRP A 246 -27.27 12.98 -3.95
CA TRP A 246 -27.52 11.59 -3.56
C TRP A 246 -28.94 11.41 -2.98
N ARG A 247 -29.34 12.26 -2.03
CA ARG A 247 -30.70 12.26 -1.45
C ARG A 247 -31.76 12.41 -2.54
N ALA A 248 -31.58 13.34 -3.48
CA ALA A 248 -32.53 13.54 -4.57
C ALA A 248 -32.72 12.28 -5.45
N ARG A 249 -31.66 11.50 -5.69
CA ARG A 249 -31.71 10.27 -6.51
C ARG A 249 -32.28 9.06 -5.76
N HIS A 250 -32.05 8.97 -4.47
CA HIS A 250 -32.28 7.74 -3.70
C HIS A 250 -33.40 7.85 -2.65
N CYS A 251 -33.69 9.07 -2.19
CA CYS A 251 -34.71 9.35 -1.17
C CYS A 251 -35.94 10.07 -1.73
N GLY A 252 -36.00 10.30 -3.05
CA GLY A 252 -37.18 10.84 -3.69
C GLY A 252 -38.37 9.88 -3.54
N ARG A 253 -39.32 10.24 -2.68
CA ARG A 253 -40.69 9.70 -2.72
C ARG A 253 -41.36 10.20 -4.02
N PRO A 254 -42.09 9.36 -4.78
CA PRO A 254 -43.07 9.87 -5.71
C PRO A 254 -44.15 10.58 -4.89
N ALA A 255 -44.12 11.91 -4.86
CA ALA A 255 -45.20 12.73 -4.33
C ALA A 255 -46.41 12.58 -5.28
N GLY A 256 -47.20 11.53 -5.10
CA GLY A 256 -48.32 11.26 -6.02
C GLY A 256 -49.02 9.93 -5.78
N GLY A 257 -49.49 9.70 -4.55
CA GLY A 257 -50.30 8.52 -4.20
C GLY A 257 -51.42 8.83 -3.22
N GLY A 258 -51.95 10.06 -3.28
CA GLY A 258 -53.11 10.50 -2.49
C GLY A 258 -54.34 10.70 -3.36
N ALA A 259 -54.72 9.69 -4.14
CA ALA A 259 -56.05 9.64 -4.74
C ALA A 259 -57.06 9.26 -3.64
N GLY A 260 -57.47 10.25 -2.84
CA GLY A 260 -58.72 10.21 -2.10
C GLY A 260 -59.77 10.93 -2.93
N SER A 261 -60.45 10.18 -3.80
CA SER A 261 -61.66 10.63 -4.52
C SER A 261 -62.76 11.05 -3.53
N PRO A 262 -63.65 11.99 -3.91
CA PRO A 262 -64.70 12.56 -3.06
C PRO A 262 -65.73 11.55 -2.57
#